data_AF-A0AAV9LGJ2-F1
#
_entry.id   AF-A0AAV9LGJ2-F1
#
_cell.length_a   1.000
_cell.length_b   1.000
_cell.length_c   1.000
_cell.angle_alpha   90.00
_cell.angle_beta   90.00
_cell.angle_gamma   90.00
#
_symmetry.space_group_name_H-M   'P 1'
#
loop_
_entity.id
_entity.type
_entity.pdbx_description
1 polymer ?
#
loop_
_entity_poly.entity_id
_entity_poly.type
_entity_poly.pdbx_seq_one_letter_code
_entity_poly.pdbx_strand_id
1 'polypeptide(L)'
;MPYGQLEVYIGYARGLEDQNWLTDMNPYVVITCHTEEKKTSTASGEGENPEWNDSFLFTVTRGCDEVHIKIMDENTFQDDDFIGETTIQLEEVFREGEVEATMYDLYNDDENCGSIKIGLTFTREERDECDEDY
;
A
#
# COMPACT_ATOMS: atom_id res chain seq x y z
N MET A 1 -1.55 -18.57 13.18
CA MET A 1 -1.58 -17.61 12.07
C MET A 1 -2.74 -16.67 12.32
N PRO A 2 -2.53 -15.35 12.23
CA PRO A 2 -3.56 -14.36 12.53
C PRO A 2 -4.70 -14.43 11.50
N TYR A 3 -5.89 -14.07 11.96
CA TYR A 3 -7.08 -13.87 11.14
C TYR A 3 -7.73 -12.58 11.64
N GLY A 4 -8.17 -11.72 10.74
CA GLY A 4 -8.77 -10.44 11.10
C GLY A 4 -8.73 -9.42 9.98
N GLN A 5 -8.78 -8.14 10.34
CA GLN A 5 -8.77 -7.02 9.41
C GLN A 5 -7.46 -6.24 9.53
N LEU A 6 -6.82 -5.98 8.39
CA LEU A 6 -5.68 -5.08 8.26
C LEU A 6 -6.15 -3.78 7.64
N GLU A 7 -5.99 -2.67 8.35
CA GLU A 7 -6.08 -1.33 7.80
C GLU A 7 -4.70 -0.89 7.31
N VAL A 8 -4.64 -0.45 6.05
CA VAL A 8 -3.46 0.15 5.43
C VAL A 8 -3.78 1.61 5.13
N TYR A 9 -3.12 2.50 5.84
CA TYR A 9 -3.19 3.94 5.60
C TYR A 9 -2.08 4.37 4.64
N ILE A 10 -2.46 5.06 3.58
CA ILE A 10 -1.59 5.65 2.56
C ILE A 10 -1.61 7.16 2.72
N GLY A 11 -0.50 7.73 3.22
CA GLY A 11 -0.37 9.16 3.47
C GLY A 11 0.03 9.93 2.21
N TYR A 12 1.32 10.18 2.08
CA TYR A 12 1.91 10.95 0.98
C TYR A 12 3.20 10.28 0.51
N ALA A 13 3.65 10.61 -0.70
CA ALA A 13 4.99 10.26 -1.18
C ALA A 13 5.87 11.50 -1.35
N ARG A 14 7.19 11.30 -1.37
CA ARG A 14 8.19 12.37 -1.52
C ARG A 14 9.31 11.92 -2.43
N GLY A 15 9.72 12.83 -3.30
CA GLY A 15 10.87 12.65 -4.19
C GLY A 15 10.67 11.48 -5.14
N LEU A 16 9.44 11.30 -5.64
CA LEU A 16 9.17 10.30 -6.65
C LEU A 16 9.97 10.63 -7.91
N GLU A 17 10.67 9.64 -8.46
CA GLU A 17 11.43 9.85 -9.69
C GLU A 17 10.48 10.15 -10.86
N ASP A 18 10.58 11.38 -11.37
CA ASP A 18 9.81 11.83 -12.52
C ASP A 18 10.32 11.14 -13.80
N GLN A 19 9.54 10.17 -14.29
CA GLN A 19 9.82 9.50 -15.57
C GLN A 19 9.46 10.37 -16.78
N ASN A 20 8.76 11.51 -16.59
CA ASN A 20 8.13 12.29 -17.64
C ASN A 20 8.29 13.81 -17.47
N TRP A 21 9.45 14.33 -17.89
CA TRP A 21 9.78 15.77 -17.95
C TRP A 21 8.82 16.68 -18.77
N LEU A 22 7.79 16.13 -19.43
CA LEU A 22 6.88 16.84 -20.34
C LEU A 22 5.39 16.77 -19.95
N THR A 23 4.99 15.92 -19.00
CA THR A 23 3.57 15.70 -18.65
C THR A 23 3.37 15.78 -17.14
N ASP A 24 2.20 16.28 -16.73
CA ASP A 24 1.81 16.31 -15.33
C ASP A 24 1.72 14.87 -14.79
N MET A 25 2.54 14.56 -13.78
CA MET A 25 2.50 13.30 -13.06
C MET A 25 1.18 13.19 -12.29
N ASN A 26 0.48 12.08 -12.49
CA ASN A 26 -0.79 11.72 -11.86
C ASN A 26 -0.62 10.38 -11.13
N PRO A 27 0.13 10.34 -10.02
CA PRO A 27 0.45 9.09 -9.37
C PRO A 27 -0.73 8.53 -8.57
N TYR A 28 -0.86 7.20 -8.58
CA TYR A 28 -1.78 6.44 -7.74
C TYR A 28 -1.06 5.23 -7.14
N VAL A 29 -1.58 4.75 -6.01
CA VAL A 29 -0.99 3.62 -5.28
C VAL A 29 -1.87 2.40 -5.44
N VAL A 30 -1.27 1.28 -5.83
CA VAL A 30 -1.84 -0.06 -5.83
C VAL A 30 -1.35 -0.78 -4.58
N ILE A 31 -2.29 -1.24 -3.76
CA ILE A 31 -2.04 -1.99 -2.54
C ILE A 31 -2.52 -3.43 -2.78
N THR A 32 -1.60 -4.38 -2.72
CA THR A 32 -1.89 -5.80 -2.87
C THR A 32 -1.60 -6.52 -1.56
N CYS A 33 -2.64 -7.10 -0.97
CA CYS A 33 -2.53 -7.96 0.21
C CYS A 33 -3.09 -9.34 -0.16
N HIS A 34 -2.18 -10.31 -0.33
CA HIS A 34 -2.54 -11.67 -0.76
C HIS A 34 -3.29 -11.70 -2.10
N THR A 35 -4.60 -11.98 -2.10
CA THR A 35 -5.44 -12.03 -3.30
C THR A 35 -6.28 -10.78 -3.51
N GLU A 36 -6.25 -9.84 -2.55
CA GLU A 36 -6.99 -8.58 -2.64
C GLU A 36 -6.06 -7.48 -3.17
N GLU A 37 -6.55 -6.73 -4.16
CA GLU A 37 -5.89 -5.54 -4.69
C GLU A 37 -6.86 -4.35 -4.55
N LYS A 38 -6.34 -3.23 -4.07
CA LYS A 38 -7.06 -1.95 -3.98
C LYS A 38 -6.19 -0.82 -4.50
N LYS A 39 -6.82 0.25 -4.96
CA LYS A 39 -6.13 1.41 -5.54
C LYS A 39 -6.61 2.69 -4.89
N THR A 40 -5.70 3.65 -4.70
CA THR A 40 -6.05 5.02 -4.30
C THR A 40 -6.71 5.78 -5.44
N SER A 41 -7.24 6.95 -5.10
CA SER A 41 -7.50 7.96 -6.12
C SER A 41 -6.20 8.44 -6.76
N THR A 42 -6.28 8.94 -7.99
CA THR A 42 -5.15 9.55 -8.67
C THR A 42 -4.85 10.94 -8.09
N ALA A 43 -3.60 11.21 -7.70
CA ALA A 43 -3.13 12.49 -7.18
C ALA A 43 -2.79 13.46 -8.32
N SER A 44 -3.80 13.93 -9.04
CA SER A 44 -3.58 14.73 -10.26
C SER A 44 -2.97 16.11 -9.97
N GLY A 45 -1.83 16.40 -10.61
CA GLY A 45 -1.18 17.71 -10.56
C GLY A 45 -0.37 17.98 -9.29
N GLU A 46 -0.09 16.95 -8.49
CA GLU A 46 0.75 17.06 -7.28
C GLU A 46 2.24 16.74 -7.53
N GLY A 47 2.57 16.23 -8.73
CA GLY A 47 3.95 16.00 -9.16
C GLY A 47 4.68 14.96 -8.32
N GLU A 48 5.96 15.22 -8.02
CA GLU A 48 6.86 14.32 -7.29
C GLU A 48 6.51 14.13 -5.79
N ASN A 49 5.49 14.84 -5.29
CA ASN A 49 5.13 14.88 -3.86
C ASN A 49 3.61 14.71 -3.63
N PRO A 50 2.98 13.64 -4.14
CA PRO A 50 1.53 13.45 -4.04
C PRO A 50 1.04 13.14 -2.63
N GLU A 51 -0.22 13.50 -2.34
CA GLU A 51 -0.89 13.24 -1.07
C GLU A 51 -2.24 12.53 -1.30
N TRP A 52 -2.39 11.31 -0.78
CA TRP A 52 -3.64 10.56 -0.89
C TRP A 52 -4.47 10.63 0.39
N ASN A 53 -3.85 10.40 1.54
CA ASN A 53 -4.52 10.34 2.85
C ASN A 53 -5.70 9.36 2.89
N ASP A 54 -5.57 8.22 2.19
CA ASP A 54 -6.59 7.18 2.06
C ASP A 54 -6.31 6.00 3.00
N SER A 55 -7.36 5.33 3.49
CA SER A 55 -7.25 4.08 4.28
C SER A 55 -8.02 2.94 3.61
N PHE A 56 -7.42 1.75 3.60
CA PHE A 56 -7.97 0.55 2.98
C PHE A 56 -8.00 -0.61 3.97
N LEU A 57 -9.14 -1.30 4.04
CA LEU A 57 -9.29 -2.50 4.86
C LEU A 57 -9.07 -3.76 4.02
N PHE A 58 -8.27 -4.70 4.50
CA PHE A 58 -7.98 -5.99 3.87
C PHE A 58 -8.31 -7.12 4.83
N THR A 59 -8.81 -8.23 4.30
CA THR A 59 -9.06 -9.42 5.11
C THR A 59 -7.78 -10.24 5.21
N VAL A 60 -7.24 -10.33 6.42
CA VAL A 60 -6.07 -11.16 6.71
C VAL A 60 -6.53 -12.60 6.88
N THR A 61 -6.10 -13.44 5.94
CA THR A 61 -6.31 -14.88 5.98
C THR A 61 -4.96 -15.61 6.07
N ARG A 62 -5.00 -16.94 6.02
CA ARG A 62 -3.79 -17.76 6.14
C ARG A 62 -2.89 -17.54 4.92
N GLY A 63 -1.65 -17.08 5.15
CA GLY A 63 -0.67 -16.80 4.11
C GLY A 63 -0.64 -15.34 3.64
N CYS A 64 -1.35 -14.45 4.35
CA CYS A 64 -1.15 -13.00 4.24
C CYS A 64 -0.01 -12.59 5.18
N ASP A 65 1.23 -12.69 4.73
CA ASP A 65 2.41 -12.40 5.56
C ASP A 65 3.05 -11.03 5.21
N GLU A 66 2.68 -10.44 4.07
CA GLU A 66 3.21 -9.18 3.56
C GLU A 66 2.14 -8.39 2.80
N VAL A 67 2.35 -7.08 2.69
CA VAL A 67 1.61 -6.18 1.81
C VAL A 67 2.57 -5.57 0.79
N HIS A 68 2.18 -5.63 -0.47
CA HIS A 68 2.92 -5.04 -1.59
C HIS A 68 2.29 -3.72 -1.96
N ILE A 69 3.12 -2.69 -2.09
CA ILE A 69 2.72 -1.33 -2.39
C ILE A 69 3.45 -0.89 -3.64
N LYS A 70 2.69 -0.47 -4.65
CA LYS A 70 3.19 -0.09 -5.96
C LYS A 70 2.64 1.26 -6.35
N ILE A 71 3.49 2.16 -6.80
CA ILE A 71 3.09 3.47 -7.30
C ILE A 71 3.19 3.46 -8.82
N MET A 72 2.11 3.89 -9.45
CA MET A 72 1.94 3.97 -10.90
C MET A 72 1.57 5.40 -11.28
N ASP A 73 2.01 5.86 -12.45
CA ASP A 73 1.61 7.14 -13.05
C ASP A 73 0.46 6.88 -14.03
N GLU A 74 -0.71 7.48 -13.79
CA GLU A 74 -1.88 7.28 -14.65
C GLU A 74 -1.73 8.04 -15.97
N ASN A 75 -1.74 7.30 -17.08
CA ASN A 75 -1.64 7.84 -18.43
C ASN A 75 -2.96 7.70 -19.18
N THR A 76 -3.57 8.80 -19.62
CA THR A 76 -4.88 8.75 -20.31
C THR A 76 -4.84 8.05 -21.68
N PHE A 77 -3.68 7.99 -22.34
CA PHE A 77 -3.55 7.53 -23.74
C PHE A 77 -2.54 6.39 -23.95
N GLN A 78 -1.85 5.96 -22.90
CA GLN A 78 -0.82 4.91 -22.93
C GLN A 78 -1.00 3.99 -21.70
N ASP A 79 -0.22 2.91 -21.64
CA ASP A 79 -0.10 2.14 -20.41
C ASP A 79 0.45 3.03 -19.28
N ASP A 80 0.02 2.76 -18.05
CA ASP A 80 0.49 3.47 -16.87
C ASP A 80 1.97 3.17 -16.60
N ASP A 81 2.74 4.19 -16.26
CA ASP A 81 4.18 4.06 -16.01
C ASP A 81 4.42 3.61 -14.57
N PHE A 82 5.30 2.63 -14.39
CA PHE A 82 5.72 2.20 -13.06
C PHE A 82 6.75 3.18 -12.48
N ILE A 83 6.49 3.68 -11.27
CA ILE A 83 7.40 4.62 -10.58
C ILE A 83 8.27 3.88 -9.58
N GLY A 84 7.67 3.02 -8.75
CA GLY A 84 8.38 2.32 -7.69
C GLY A 84 7.48 1.44 -6.84
N GLU A 85 8.10 0.50 -6.12
CA GLU A 85 7.39 -0.37 -5.19
C GLU A 85 8.14 -0.56 -3.88
N THR A 86 7.40 -1.04 -2.88
CA THR A 86 7.93 -1.48 -1.60
C THR A 86 7.07 -2.61 -1.05
N THR A 87 7.69 -3.49 -0.27
CA THR A 87 7.01 -4.64 0.35
C THR A 87 7.19 -4.56 1.85
N ILE A 88 6.09 -4.60 2.60
CA ILE A 88 6.10 -4.49 4.06
C ILE A 88 5.66 -5.82 4.67
N GLN A 89 6.49 -6.37 5.56
CA GLN A 89 6.18 -7.59 6.29
C GLN A 89 5.17 -7.30 7.40
N LEU A 90 4.12 -8.12 7.50
CA LEU A 90 3.03 -7.93 8.46
C LEU A 90 3.31 -8.56 9.84
N GLU A 91 4.44 -9.25 10.01
CA GLU A 91 4.79 -9.89 11.30
C GLU A 91 4.78 -8.91 12.48
N GLU A 92 5.30 -7.70 12.26
CA GLU A 92 5.36 -6.66 13.29
C GLU A 92 3.96 -6.16 13.69
N VAL A 93 3.12 -5.79 12.70
CA VAL A 93 1.75 -5.33 12.97
C VAL A 93 0.88 -6.43 13.56
N PHE A 94 1.12 -7.70 13.21
CA PHE A 94 0.41 -8.83 13.83
C PHE A 94 0.78 -9.04 15.30
N ARG A 95 2.00 -8.64 15.70
CA ARG A 95 2.49 -8.75 17.07
C ARG A 95 2.08 -7.55 17.92
N GLU A 96 2.18 -6.35 17.37
CA GLU A 96 1.98 -5.09 18.11
C GLU A 96 0.57 -4.52 17.96
N GLY A 97 -0.19 -4.98 16.96
CA GLY A 97 -1.55 -4.54 16.66
C GLY A 97 -1.59 -3.25 15.84
N GLU A 98 -0.56 -2.41 15.95
CA GLU A 98 -0.43 -1.18 15.19
C GLU A 98 1.06 -0.89 14.93
N VAL A 99 1.36 -0.41 13.74
CA VAL A 99 2.64 0.18 13.36
C VAL A 99 2.36 1.62 12.97
N GLU A 100 2.98 2.56 13.69
CA GLU A 100 2.82 3.98 13.43
C GLU A 100 3.15 4.32 11.97
N ALA A 101 2.48 5.34 11.43
CA ALA A 101 2.69 5.71 10.04
C ALA A 101 4.09 6.29 9.81
N THR A 102 4.95 5.55 9.12
CA THR A 102 6.36 5.88 8.84
C THR A 102 6.65 5.94 7.34
N MET A 103 7.80 6.52 6.97
CA MET A 103 8.28 6.54 5.59
C MET A 103 8.92 5.19 5.22
N TYR A 104 8.57 4.68 4.05
CA TYR A 104 9.15 3.51 3.42
C TYR A 104 9.81 3.92 2.11
N ASP A 105 11.01 3.42 1.86
CA ASP A 105 11.72 3.64 0.61
C ASP A 105 11.04 2.85 -0.52
N LEU A 106 10.95 3.49 -1.68
CA LEU A 106 10.48 2.90 -2.92
C LEU A 106 11.68 2.55 -3.80
N TYR A 107 11.55 1.44 -4.53
CA TYR A 107 12.58 0.97 -5.43
C TYR A 107 12.02 0.70 -6.83
N ASN A 108 12.83 1.00 -7.84
CA ASN A 108 12.63 0.64 -9.24
C ASN A 108 13.96 0.09 -9.77
N ASP A 109 13.99 -1.17 -10.23
CA ASP A 109 15.22 -1.85 -10.67
C ASP A 109 16.43 -1.68 -9.69
N ASP A 110 16.18 -1.87 -8.39
CA ASP A 110 17.15 -1.70 -7.28
C ASP A 110 17.62 -0.25 -7.02
N GLU A 111 17.11 0.74 -7.75
CA GLU A 111 17.39 2.16 -7.50
C GLU A 111 16.31 2.78 -6.61
N ASN A 112 16.71 3.58 -5.61
CA ASN A 112 15.77 4.30 -4.76
C ASN A 112 15.11 5.42 -5.58
N CYS A 113 13.79 5.33 -5.74
CA CYS A 113 13.00 6.23 -6.58
C CYS A 113 12.01 7.08 -5.77
N GLY A 114 12.27 7.24 -4.47
CA GLY A 114 11.47 8.06 -3.56
C GLY A 114 11.07 7.32 -2.28
N SER A 115 10.12 7.91 -1.57
CA SER A 115 9.62 7.34 -0.32
C SER A 115 8.13 7.62 -0.12
N ILE A 116 7.42 6.72 0.55
CA ILE A 116 5.98 6.78 0.80
C ILE A 116 5.66 6.61 2.29
N LYS A 117 4.74 7.39 2.81
CA LYS A 117 4.25 7.28 4.19
C LYS A 117 3.12 6.25 4.29
N ILE A 118 3.33 5.20 5.07
CA ILE A 118 2.36 4.11 5.25
C ILE A 118 2.18 3.82 6.74
N GLY A 119 0.93 3.65 7.18
CA GLY A 119 0.58 3.16 8.52
C GLY A 119 -0.18 1.84 8.44
N LEU A 120 0.00 0.97 9.43
CA LEU A 120 -0.64 -0.35 9.45
C LEU A 120 -1.32 -0.58 10.79
N THR A 121 -2.58 -0.98 10.76
CA THR A 121 -3.34 -1.35 11.96
C THR A 121 -3.99 -2.71 11.76
N PHE A 122 -3.74 -3.66 12.66
CA PHE A 122 -4.30 -4.99 12.61
C PHE A 122 -5.28 -5.23 13.76
N THR A 123 -6.53 -5.49 13.40
CA THR A 123 -7.57 -5.93 14.33
C THR A 123 -7.78 -7.43 14.18
N ARG A 124 -7.37 -8.20 15.20
CA ARG A 124 -7.59 -9.65 15.23
C ARG A 124 -9.08 -9.96 15.41
N GLU A 125 -9.60 -10.85 14.58
CA GLU A 125 -10.92 -11.43 14.77
C GLU A 125 -10.78 -12.80 15.46
N GLU A 126 -11.51 -12.99 16.56
CA GLU A 126 -11.68 -14.30 17.16
C GLU A 126 -12.65 -15.07 16.26
N ARG A 127 -12.23 -16.23 15.74
CA ARG A 127 -13.22 -17.17 15.21
C ARG A 127 -13.94 -17.75 16.41
N ASP A 128 -15.19 -17.37 16.63
CA ASP A 128 -16.07 -18.15 17.50
C ASP A 128 -16.15 -19.58 16.94
N GLU A 129 -15.48 -20.53 17.59
CA GLU A 129 -15.75 -21.95 17.45
C GLU A 129 -17.13 -22.22 18.08
N CYS A 130 -18.20 -21.80 17.41
CA CYS A 130 -19.58 -22.09 17.79
C CYS A 130 -20.41 -22.42 16.54
N ASP A 131 -20.02 -23.49 15.84
CA ASP A 131 -20.93 -24.26 14.97
C ASP A 131 -20.32 -25.65 14.72
N GLU A 132 -19.97 -26.37 15.80
CA GLU A 132 -20.00 -27.83 15.81
C GLU A 132 -21.15 -28.27 16.74
N ASP A 133 -22.39 -28.10 16.28
CA ASP A 133 -23.52 -28.83 16.84
C ASP A 133 -24.37 -29.41 15.69
N TYR A 134 -24.45 -30.75 15.70
CA TYR A 134 -25.22 -31.71 14.89
C TYR A 134 -24.53 -32.43 13.71
#